data_AF-A0A9D8GYD0-F1
#
_entry.id   AF-A0A9D8GYD0-F1
#
_cell.length_a   1.000
_cell.length_b   1.000
_cell.length_c   1.000
_cell.angle_alpha   90.00
_cell.angle_beta   90.00
_cell.angle_gamma   90.00
#
_symmetry.space_group_name_H-M   'P 1'
#
loop_
_entity.id
_entity.type
_entity.pdbx_description
1 polymer ?
#
loop_
_entity_poly.entity_id
_entity_poly.type
_entity_poly.pdbx_seq_one_letter_code
_entity_poly.pdbx_strand_id
1 'polypeptide(L)'
;RLLGQVTASLIEAGRDINNVQKLYDAILWNKRVWDTLASEAAADDNQLPKEIRAGIISLAIWVNKETTLVMDGQTDLDPLISVNKSIIEGLK
;
A
#
# COMPACT_ATOMS: atom_id res chain seq x y z
N ARG A 1 -2.16 11.73 -8.71
CA ARG A 1 -1.55 10.39 -8.85
C ARG A 1 -2.16 9.48 -7.77
N LEU A 2 -2.64 8.28 -8.12
CA LEU A 2 -3.44 7.38 -7.25
C LEU A 2 -2.75 7.04 -5.90
N LEU A 3 -1.46 6.67 -5.94
CA LEU A 3 -0.70 6.32 -4.73
C LEU A 3 -0.65 7.48 -3.71
N GLY A 4 -0.61 8.73 -4.18
CA GLY A 4 -0.67 9.90 -3.30
C GLY A 4 -2.03 10.08 -2.62
N GLN A 5 -3.12 9.75 -3.32
CA GLN A 5 -4.47 9.86 -2.75
C GLN A 5 -4.69 8.81 -1.67
N VAL A 6 -4.28 7.56 -1.90
CA VAL A 6 -4.40 6.50 -0.89
C VAL A 6 -3.49 6.76 0.32
N THR A 7 -2.28 7.31 0.09
CA THR A 7 -1.40 7.73 1.19
C THR A 7 -2.03 8.82 2.04
N ALA A 8 -2.65 9.83 1.41
CA ALA A 8 -3.36 10.87 2.13
C ALA A 8 -4.54 10.30 2.94
N SER A 9 -5.26 9.32 2.37
CA SER A 9 -6.35 8.63 3.07
C SER A 9 -5.87 7.86 4.31
N LEU A 10 -4.73 7.16 4.22
CA LEU A 10 -4.13 6.48 5.38
C LEU A 10 -3.75 7.50 6.48
N ILE A 11 -3.08 8.59 6.10
CA ILE A 11 -2.70 9.66 7.05
C ILE A 11 -3.93 10.24 7.74
N GLU A 12 -4.99 10.51 6.97
CA GLU A 12 -6.22 11.13 7.45
C GLU A 12 -7.07 10.15 8.29
N ALA A 13 -6.98 8.86 8.04
CA ALA A 13 -7.57 7.82 8.89
C ALA A 13 -6.79 7.65 10.21
N GLY A 14 -5.46 7.74 10.17
CA GLY A 14 -4.61 7.65 11.37
C GLY A 14 -4.78 8.80 12.38
N ARG A 15 -5.43 9.91 11.99
CA ARG A 15 -5.73 11.04 12.89
C ARG A 15 -6.83 10.76 13.90
N ASP A 16 -7.74 9.83 13.59
CA ASP A 16 -8.82 9.42 14.48
C ASP A 16 -9.04 7.91 14.37
N ILE A 17 -8.25 7.17 15.14
CA ILE A 17 -8.30 5.70 15.18
C ILE A 17 -9.62 5.14 15.71
N ASN A 18 -10.44 5.96 16.39
CA ASN A 18 -11.76 5.54 16.86
C ASN A 18 -12.79 5.49 15.74
N ASN A 19 -12.52 6.15 14.60
CA ASN A 19 -13.31 6.01 13.39
C ASN A 19 -12.91 4.74 12.65
N VAL A 20 -13.34 3.61 13.20
CA VAL A 20 -13.03 2.25 12.70
C VAL A 20 -13.40 2.11 11.22
N GLN A 21 -14.55 2.64 10.79
CA GLN A 21 -14.96 2.57 9.38
C GLN A 21 -13.95 3.25 8.46
N LYS A 22 -13.57 4.50 8.77
CA LYS A 22 -12.60 5.27 7.96
C LYS A 22 -11.22 4.60 7.96
N LEU A 23 -10.83 4.00 9.08
CA LEU A 23 -9.58 3.24 9.20
C LEU A 23 -9.58 2.01 8.29
N TYR A 24 -10.61 1.16 8.38
CA TYR A 24 -10.74 -0.02 7.54
C TYR A 24 -10.82 0.34 6.05
N ASP A 25 -11.59 1.37 5.68
CA ASP A 25 -11.72 1.78 4.29
C ASP A 25 -10.37 2.24 3.70
N ALA A 26 -9.59 3.01 4.45
CA ALA A 26 -8.27 3.47 4.01
C ALA A 26 -7.27 2.31 3.86
N ILE A 27 -7.24 1.39 4.84
CA ILE A 27 -6.36 0.21 4.82
C ILE A 27 -6.72 -0.70 3.63
N LEU A 28 -8.01 -1.01 3.45
CA LEU A 28 -8.46 -1.88 2.36
C LEU A 28 -8.24 -1.23 0.99
N TRP A 29 -8.40 0.09 0.89
CA TRP A 29 -8.07 0.79 -0.35
C TRP A 29 -6.58 0.67 -0.68
N ASN A 30 -5.70 0.89 0.30
CA ASN A 30 -4.25 0.70 0.13
C ASN A 30 -3.91 -0.72 -0.33
N LYS A 31 -4.47 -1.72 0.35
CA LYS A 31 -4.28 -3.13 -0.02
C LYS A 31 -4.68 -3.40 -1.48
N ARG A 32 -5.86 -2.93 -1.91
CA ARG A 32 -6.35 -3.13 -3.29
C ARG A 32 -5.44 -2.48 -4.33
N VAL A 33 -4.90 -1.30 -4.05
CA VAL A 33 -3.94 -0.64 -4.93
C VAL A 33 -2.70 -1.52 -5.11
N TRP A 34 -2.15 -2.03 -4.02
CA TRP A 34 -0.96 -2.90 -4.07
C TRP A 34 -1.23 -4.26 -4.70
N ASP A 35 -2.39 -4.88 -4.46
CA ASP A 35 -2.81 -6.12 -5.13
C ASP A 35 -2.89 -5.93 -6.65
N THR A 36 -3.46 -4.79 -7.08
CA THR A 36 -3.56 -4.45 -8.51
C THR A 36 -2.17 -4.27 -9.10
N LEU A 37 -1.29 -3.52 -8.43
CA LEU A 37 0.10 -3.33 -8.89
C LEU A 37 0.86 -4.66 -9.01
N ALA A 38 0.66 -5.58 -8.07
CA ALA A 38 1.26 -6.91 -8.13
C ALA A 38 0.74 -7.74 -9.31
N SER A 39 -0.58 -7.72 -9.54
CA SER A 39 -1.22 -8.40 -10.66
C SER A 39 -0.68 -7.90 -12.00
N GLU A 40 -0.63 -6.58 -12.18
CA GLU A 40 -0.06 -5.95 -13.39
C GLU A 40 1.42 -6.27 -13.55
N ALA A 41 2.20 -6.23 -12.46
CA ALA A 41 3.62 -6.59 -12.49
C ALA A 41 3.85 -8.08 -12.77
N ALA A 42 2.90 -8.96 -12.46
CA ALA A 42 2.98 -10.38 -12.74
C ALA A 42 2.61 -10.74 -14.20
N ALA A 43 1.90 -9.85 -14.91
CA ALA A 43 1.45 -10.11 -16.27
C ALA A 43 2.61 -10.39 -17.25
N ASP A 44 2.41 -11.33 -18.17
CA ASP A 44 3.44 -11.78 -19.12
C ASP A 44 3.82 -10.69 -20.14
N ASP A 45 2.90 -9.78 -20.44
CA ASP A 45 3.06 -8.65 -21.36
C ASP A 45 3.58 -7.37 -20.68
N ASN A 46 3.89 -7.43 -19.38
CA ASN A 46 4.44 -6.29 -18.65
C ASN A 46 5.84 -5.93 -19.16
N GLN A 47 6.02 -4.67 -19.55
CA GLN A 47 7.24 -4.17 -20.21
C GLN A 47 8.33 -3.72 -19.23
N LEU A 48 8.09 -3.74 -17.92
CA LEU A 48 9.10 -3.38 -16.93
C LEU A 48 10.19 -4.45 -16.83
N PRO A 49 11.45 -4.07 -16.50
CA PRO A 49 12.50 -5.02 -16.20
C PRO A 49 12.09 -6.00 -15.10
N LYS A 50 12.54 -7.26 -15.21
CA LYS A 50 12.17 -8.35 -14.29
C LYS A 50 12.44 -7.99 -12.83
N GLU A 51 13.52 -7.29 -12.55
CA GLU A 51 13.94 -6.87 -11.22
C GLU A 51 12.96 -5.85 -10.62
N ILE A 52 12.47 -4.91 -11.43
CA ILE A 52 11.47 -3.91 -11.01
C ILE A 52 10.14 -4.60 -10.73
N ARG A 53 9.71 -5.51 -11.62
CA ARG A 53 8.49 -6.31 -11.44
C ARG A 53 8.54 -7.12 -10.15
N ALA A 54 9.65 -7.82 -9.90
CA ALA A 54 9.87 -8.59 -8.68
C ALA A 54 9.86 -7.70 -7.43
N GLY A 55 10.43 -6.49 -7.50
CA GLY A 55 10.37 -5.50 -6.43
C GLY A 55 8.94 -5.08 -6.08
N ILE A 56 8.11 -4.76 -7.09
CA ILE A 56 6.70 -4.39 -6.91
C ILE A 56 5.92 -5.54 -6.25
N ILE A 57 6.09 -6.76 -6.75
CA ILE A 57 5.42 -7.95 -6.19
C ILE A 57 5.84 -8.18 -4.74
N SER A 58 7.14 -8.05 -4.44
CA SER A 58 7.66 -8.25 -3.08
C SER A 58 7.10 -7.21 -2.10
N LEU A 59 7.02 -5.94 -2.52
CA LEU A 59 6.40 -4.88 -1.73
C LEU A 59 4.90 -5.13 -1.52
N ALA A 60 4.17 -5.58 -2.53
CA ALA A 60 2.75 -5.90 -2.38
C ALA A 60 2.51 -7.06 -1.41
N ILE A 61 3.36 -8.09 -1.41
CA ILE A 61 3.31 -9.18 -0.43
C ILE A 61 3.54 -8.64 0.99
N TRP A 62 4.54 -7.77 1.16
CA TRP A 62 4.81 -7.15 2.45
C TRP A 62 3.64 -6.26 2.91
N VAL A 63 3.07 -5.43 2.02
CA VAL A 63 1.90 -4.58 2.32
C VAL A 63 0.70 -5.43 2.74
N ASN A 64 0.47 -6.56 2.09
CA ASN A 64 -0.59 -7.50 2.46
C ASN A 64 -0.40 -8.04 3.88
N LYS A 65 0.84 -8.44 4.22
CA LYS A 65 1.17 -8.91 5.58
C LYS A 65 0.99 -7.79 6.61
N GLU A 66 1.50 -6.60 6.32
CA GLU A 66 1.43 -5.45 7.23
C GLU A 66 -0.03 -4.99 7.42
N THR A 67 -0.85 -5.03 6.37
CA THR A 67 -2.29 -4.76 6.44
C THR A 67 -2.98 -5.67 7.45
N THR A 68 -2.66 -6.97 7.47
CA THR A 68 -3.22 -7.89 8.48
C THR A 68 -2.77 -7.53 9.89
N LEU A 69 -1.49 -7.20 10.10
CA LEU A 69 -0.97 -6.80 11.40
C LEU A 69 -1.66 -5.53 11.93
N VAL A 70 -1.89 -4.55 11.07
CA VAL A 70 -2.64 -3.33 11.42
C VAL A 70 -4.09 -3.65 11.77
N MET A 71 -4.78 -4.46 10.97
CA MET A 71 -6.18 -4.83 11.25
C MET A 71 -6.33 -5.63 12.55
N ASP A 72 -5.32 -6.44 12.90
CA ASP A 72 -5.24 -7.16 14.17
C ASP A 72 -4.80 -6.28 15.36
N GLY A 73 -4.50 -5.00 15.12
CA GLY A 73 -4.03 -4.05 16.14
C GLY A 73 -2.61 -4.30 16.65
N GLN A 74 -1.79 -5.05 15.90
CA GLN A 74 -0.42 -5.39 16.26
C GLN A 74 0.59 -4.31 15.84
N THR A 75 0.27 -3.54 14.79
CA THR A 75 1.08 -2.40 14.29
C THR A 75 0.17 -1.21 13.95
N ASP A 76 0.77 -0.04 13.70
CA ASP A 76 0.05 1.18 13.28
C ASP A 76 0.17 1.41 11.75
N LEU A 77 -0.38 2.52 11.26
CA LEU A 77 -0.38 2.84 9.83
C LEU A 77 0.97 3.35 9.29
N ASP A 78 1.91 3.72 10.15
CA ASP A 78 3.12 4.43 9.74
C ASP A 78 4.00 3.62 8.76
N PRO A 79 4.18 2.29 8.93
CA PRO A 79 4.89 1.48 7.95
C PRO A 79 4.27 1.53 6.55
N LEU A 80 2.94 1.42 6.45
CA LEU A 80 2.21 1.48 5.17
C LEU A 80 2.35 2.87 4.52
N ILE A 81 2.24 3.93 5.33
CA ILE A 81 2.40 5.32 4.86
C ILE A 81 3.83 5.56 4.38
N SER A 82 4.82 5.06 5.13
CA SER A 82 6.24 5.23 4.83
C SER A 82 6.60 4.61 3.48
N VAL A 83 6.21 3.35 3.24
CA VAL A 83 6.44 2.67 1.97
C VAL A 83 5.84 3.45 0.80
N ASN A 84 4.61 3.92 0.91
CA ASN A 84 3.99 4.68 -0.16
C ASN A 84 4.73 6.00 -0.43
N LYS A 85 5.18 6.70 0.62
CA LYS A 85 5.97 7.94 0.48
C LYS A 85 7.29 7.68 -0.24
N SER A 86 8.04 6.65 0.17
CA SER A 86 9.31 6.30 -0.48
C SER A 86 9.14 5.99 -1.97
N ILE A 87 8.06 5.27 -2.35
CA ILE A 87 7.75 5.02 -3.75
C ILE A 87 7.38 6.30 -4.49
N ILE A 88 6.55 7.17 -3.90
CA ILE A 88 6.21 8.46 -4.51
C ILE A 88 7.47 9.32 -4.73
N GLU A 89 8.39 9.33 -3.78
CA GLU A 89 9.66 10.06 -3.87
C GLU A 89 10.58 9.49 -4.94
N GLY A 90 10.71 8.17 -5.06
CA GLY A 90 11.50 7.52 -6.11
C GLY A 90 10.94 7.68 -7.53
N LEU A 91 9.69 8.15 -7.68
CA LEU A 91 9.01 8.40 -8.96
C LEU A 91 8.94 9.89 -9.35
N LYS A 92 9.60 10.77 -8.58
CA LYS A 92 9.79 12.19 -8.92
C LYS A 92 11.04 12.37 -9.75
#